data_AF-A0A3A9SXV3-F1
#
_entry.id   AF-A0A3A9SXV3-F1
#
_cell.length_a   1.000
_cell.length_b   1.000
_cell.length_c   1.000
_cell.angle_alpha   90.00
_cell.angle_beta   90.00
_cell.angle_gamma   90.00
#
_symmetry.space_group_name_H-M   'P 1'
#
loop_
_entity.id
_entity.type
_entity.pdbx_description
1 polymer ?
#
loop_
_entity_poly.entity_id
_entity_poly.type
_entity_poly.pdbx_seq_one_letter_code
_entity_poly.pdbx_strand_id
1 'polypeptide(L)'
;MKELQLQDIQDNLVIIKINQSYRVGMTALELYDVTRGSWKRKIDSVKDAEYALAVSDSKVVEVYRIEEWLPSEEVIRETIPYDPEKVAGRITFNGEVAEEVIRTRYIDSSVKSLFKWGEADPVKMIYKYNPDSESRGKIDILDASQNIEFKSIFEAINACVGTNYTGWMKACYPSSNGDFKFRMWFPKLARIKDGEKISAAFDCINTISDDWNQVVFEDLKRSPDYEEDPENIYKGYDLIFAKDADGGYLFRGVFVYDEANSKGNRFVSKRIATKVRLIGDPAEDIELLDRISGKDINIPRSPKRKSETSEGIRYVCAKCGYKLKKAPRCPNCGQLIDYGNE
;
A
#
# COMPACT_ATOMS: atom_id res chain seq x y z
N MET A 1 23.07 -23.54 -2.51
CA MET A 1 22.32 -22.71 -1.54
C MET A 1 21.12 -22.14 -2.28
N LYS A 2 19.89 -22.50 -1.88
CA LYS A 2 18.68 -21.92 -2.46
C LYS A 2 18.62 -20.44 -2.09
N GLU A 3 18.28 -19.54 -2.99
CA GLU A 3 17.98 -18.15 -2.63
C GLU A 3 16.48 -18.03 -2.33
N LEU A 4 16.12 -17.63 -1.11
CA LEU A 4 14.73 -17.38 -0.72
C LEU A 4 14.26 -16.10 -1.38
N GLN A 5 13.12 -16.18 -2.04
CA GLN A 5 12.35 -15.04 -2.50
C GLN A 5 11.20 -14.79 -1.53
N LEU A 6 10.57 -13.60 -1.58
CA LEU A 6 9.46 -13.26 -0.69
C LEU A 6 8.28 -14.24 -0.83
N GLN A 7 8.05 -14.76 -2.04
CA GLN A 7 7.02 -15.76 -2.34
C GLN A 7 7.30 -17.16 -1.74
N ASP A 8 8.53 -17.45 -1.32
CA ASP A 8 8.87 -18.70 -0.63
C ASP A 8 8.51 -18.66 0.87
N ILE A 9 8.18 -17.48 1.41
CA ILE A 9 7.91 -17.27 2.83
C ILE A 9 6.43 -17.58 3.12
N GLN A 10 6.20 -18.59 3.95
CA GLN A 10 4.87 -19.09 4.30
C GLN A 10 4.49 -18.81 5.77
N ASP A 11 5.44 -18.32 6.57
CA ASP A 11 5.29 -18.14 8.02
C ASP A 11 5.55 -16.68 8.40
N ASN A 12 5.14 -16.29 9.62
CA ASN A 12 5.52 -15.00 10.17
C ASN A 12 6.96 -15.07 10.70
N LEU A 13 7.87 -14.39 10.02
CA LEU A 13 9.31 -14.47 10.30
C LEU A 13 9.86 -13.16 10.86
N VAL A 14 10.81 -13.30 11.77
CA VAL A 14 11.86 -12.31 12.00
C VAL A 14 13.18 -12.88 11.49
N ILE A 15 13.90 -12.12 10.68
CA ILE A 15 15.23 -12.43 10.20
C ILE A 15 16.22 -11.63 11.02
N ILE A 16 17.18 -12.32 11.65
CA ILE A 16 18.13 -11.74 12.58
C ILE A 16 19.55 -11.98 12.08
N LYS A 17 20.22 -10.90 11.64
CA LYS A 17 21.62 -10.94 11.23
C LYS A 17 22.51 -10.96 12.47
N ILE A 18 23.26 -12.04 12.62
CA ILE A 18 24.23 -12.25 13.72
C ILE A 18 25.68 -12.22 13.22
N ASN A 19 25.94 -11.60 12.06
CA ASN A 19 27.26 -11.58 11.39
C ASN A 19 28.44 -11.21 12.32
N GLN A 20 28.23 -10.29 13.26
CA GLN A 20 29.30 -9.84 14.18
C GLN A 20 29.56 -10.81 15.33
N SER A 21 28.58 -11.65 15.68
CA SER A 21 28.64 -12.54 16.84
C SER A 21 28.85 -14.00 16.45
N TYR A 22 28.44 -14.39 15.24
CA TYR A 22 28.53 -15.77 14.76
C TYR A 22 29.99 -16.23 14.60
N ARG A 23 30.28 -17.44 15.05
CA ARG A 23 31.54 -18.16 14.79
C ARG A 23 31.25 -19.60 14.38
N VAL A 24 32.06 -20.14 13.48
CA VAL A 24 31.98 -21.55 13.11
C VAL A 24 32.24 -22.40 14.35
N GLY A 25 31.40 -23.41 14.58
CA GLY A 25 31.53 -24.32 15.72
C GLY A 25 30.90 -23.84 17.02
N MET A 26 30.05 -22.79 16.99
CA MET A 26 29.19 -22.47 18.14
C MET A 26 28.38 -23.68 18.58
N THR A 27 28.25 -23.83 19.89
CA THR A 27 27.26 -24.73 20.49
C THR A 27 25.85 -24.24 20.18
N ALA A 28 24.86 -25.14 20.29
CA ALA A 28 23.46 -24.77 20.09
C ALA A 28 23.01 -23.64 21.05
N LEU A 29 23.49 -23.67 22.30
CA LEU A 29 23.18 -22.64 23.29
C LEU A 29 23.81 -21.28 22.94
N GLU A 30 25.07 -21.26 22.49
CA GLU A 30 25.73 -20.03 22.06
C GLU A 30 25.02 -19.42 20.85
N LEU A 31 24.65 -20.24 19.86
CA LEU A 31 23.93 -19.78 18.66
C LEU A 31 22.55 -19.22 19.03
N TYR A 32 21.85 -19.86 19.96
CA TYR A 32 20.57 -19.40 20.46
C TYR A 32 20.70 -18.06 21.20
N ASP A 33 21.65 -17.94 22.12
CA ASP A 33 21.86 -16.72 22.92
C ASP A 33 22.27 -15.50 22.09
N VAL A 34 23.08 -15.67 21.04
CA VAL A 34 23.41 -14.56 20.13
C VAL A 34 22.26 -14.19 19.20
N THR A 35 21.36 -15.13 18.91
CA THR A 35 20.20 -14.90 18.04
C THR A 35 19.06 -14.22 18.81
N ARG A 36 18.79 -14.65 20.04
CA ARG A 36 17.58 -14.26 20.77
C ARG A 36 17.56 -12.82 21.27
N GLY A 37 18.71 -12.15 21.39
CA GLY A 37 18.80 -10.78 21.89
C GLY A 37 20.21 -10.20 21.84
N SER A 38 20.44 -8.96 22.26
CA SER A 38 19.48 -7.94 22.72
C SER A 38 19.23 -6.94 21.59
N TRP A 39 18.02 -6.92 21.05
CA TRP A 39 17.69 -6.19 19.83
C TRP A 39 17.02 -4.84 20.11
N LYS A 40 17.44 -3.79 19.39
CA LYS A 40 16.86 -2.45 19.54
C LYS A 40 15.56 -2.33 18.74
N ARG A 41 14.48 -2.86 19.32
CA ARG A 41 13.12 -2.90 18.76
C ARG A 41 12.06 -2.73 19.84
N LYS A 42 10.82 -2.46 19.41
CA LYS A 42 9.64 -2.49 20.29
C LYS A 42 8.98 -3.85 20.16
N ILE A 43 8.51 -4.44 21.26
CA ILE A 43 7.79 -5.72 21.27
C ILE A 43 6.63 -5.71 20.26
N ASP A 44 5.83 -4.64 20.22
CA ASP A 44 4.72 -4.49 19.25
C ASP A 44 5.13 -4.63 17.79
N SER A 45 6.38 -4.36 17.44
CA SER A 45 6.85 -4.47 16.06
C SER A 45 7.20 -5.89 15.62
N VAL A 46 7.35 -6.82 16.58
CA VAL A 46 7.82 -8.21 16.36
C VAL A 46 6.89 -9.27 16.94
N LYS A 47 5.88 -8.88 17.72
CA LYS A 47 4.98 -9.80 18.44
C LYS A 47 4.25 -10.83 17.57
N ASP A 48 4.05 -10.52 16.29
CA ASP A 48 3.36 -11.40 15.35
C ASP A 48 4.30 -12.42 14.69
N ALA A 49 5.62 -12.32 14.93
CA ALA A 49 6.62 -13.27 14.41
C ALA A 49 6.51 -14.62 15.14
N GLU A 50 6.27 -15.67 14.37
CA GLU A 50 6.19 -17.06 14.84
C GLU A 50 7.57 -17.72 14.88
N TYR A 51 8.48 -17.34 13.96
CA TYR A 51 9.81 -17.92 13.85
C TYR A 51 10.91 -16.88 13.68
N ALA A 52 12.09 -17.15 14.26
CA ALA A 52 13.31 -16.39 14.08
C ALA A 52 14.32 -17.14 13.21
N LEU A 53 14.75 -16.53 12.11
CA LEU A 53 15.85 -17.02 11.27
C LEU A 53 17.15 -16.39 11.73
N ALA A 54 18.05 -17.21 12.28
CA ALA A 54 19.44 -16.81 12.54
C ALA A 54 20.20 -16.74 11.22
N VAL A 55 20.74 -15.57 10.87
CA VAL A 55 21.40 -15.35 9.59
C VAL A 55 22.84 -14.89 9.79
N SER A 56 23.77 -15.57 9.11
CA SER A 56 25.17 -15.19 9.01
C SER A 56 25.58 -15.14 7.54
N ASP A 57 26.22 -14.07 7.08
CA ASP A 57 26.63 -13.88 5.68
C ASP A 57 25.52 -14.16 4.66
N SER A 58 24.31 -13.68 4.96
CA SER A 58 23.08 -13.89 4.19
C SER A 58 22.62 -15.34 4.10
N LYS A 59 23.20 -16.28 4.86
CA LYS A 59 22.79 -17.69 4.96
C LYS A 59 22.03 -17.92 6.25
N VAL A 60 20.88 -18.60 6.18
CA VAL A 60 20.17 -19.08 7.38
C VAL A 60 20.96 -20.23 8.00
N VAL A 61 21.38 -20.04 9.25
CA VAL A 61 22.18 -21.02 10.00
C VAL A 61 21.37 -21.80 11.04
N GLU A 62 20.24 -21.27 11.49
CA GLU A 62 19.28 -21.96 12.37
C GLU A 62 17.91 -21.25 12.33
N VAL A 63 16.85 -21.97 12.73
CA VAL A 63 15.50 -21.44 12.87
C VAL A 63 14.95 -21.76 14.26
N TYR A 64 14.41 -20.75 14.94
CA TYR A 64 13.79 -20.89 16.26
C TYR A 64 12.30 -20.60 16.18
N ARG A 65 11.47 -21.38 16.88
CA ARG A 65 10.08 -21.05 17.18
C ARG A 65 10.08 -20.04 18.32
N ILE A 66 9.39 -18.92 18.12
CA ILE A 66 9.27 -17.88 19.14
C ILE A 66 8.05 -18.20 20.01
N GLU A 67 8.24 -18.18 21.33
CA GLU A 67 7.15 -18.32 22.29
C GLU A 67 6.68 -16.95 22.77
N GLU A 68 7.62 -16.05 23.06
CA GLU A 68 7.33 -14.70 23.54
C GLU A 68 8.49 -13.74 23.30
N TRP A 69 8.17 -12.45 23.30
CA TRP A 69 9.12 -11.35 23.32
C TRP A 69 9.06 -10.62 24.66
N LEU A 70 10.23 -10.37 25.24
CA LEU A 70 10.38 -9.76 26.56
C LEU A 70 11.39 -8.61 26.49
N PRO A 71 11.32 -7.64 27.41
CA PRO A 71 12.44 -6.73 27.67
C PRO A 71 13.72 -7.53 27.96
N SER A 72 14.84 -7.14 27.36
CA SER A 72 16.12 -7.85 27.53
C SER A 72 16.63 -7.83 28.97
N GLU A 73 16.19 -6.86 29.77
CA GLU A 73 16.52 -6.73 31.19
C GLU A 73 15.94 -7.87 32.05
N GLU A 74 14.89 -8.53 31.57
CA GLU A 74 14.18 -9.61 32.27
C GLU A 74 14.75 -11.00 31.96
N VAL A 75 15.70 -11.10 31.01
CA VAL A 75 16.18 -12.37 30.47
C VAL A 75 17.68 -12.51 30.64
N ILE A 76 18.09 -13.59 31.32
CA ILE A 76 19.50 -13.99 31.44
C ILE A 76 19.86 -14.90 30.26
N ARG A 77 20.98 -14.59 29.60
CA ARG A 77 21.60 -15.44 28.57
C ARG A 77 22.81 -16.13 29.17
N GLU A 78 22.86 -17.46 29.07
CA GLU A 78 23.83 -18.28 29.78
C GLU A 78 25.26 -18.10 29.27
N THR A 79 25.40 -17.89 27.97
CA THR A 79 26.70 -17.81 27.29
C THR A 79 27.20 -16.37 27.09
N ILE A 80 26.38 -15.38 27.45
CA ILE A 80 26.69 -13.96 27.23
C ILE A 80 26.59 -13.21 28.57
N PRO A 81 27.70 -12.63 29.06
CA PRO A 81 27.69 -11.89 30.32
C PRO A 81 26.65 -10.77 30.33
N TYR A 82 25.92 -10.66 31.44
CA TYR A 82 24.94 -9.60 31.64
C TYR A 82 25.61 -8.23 31.69
N ASP A 83 25.05 -7.28 30.94
CA ASP A 83 25.53 -5.90 30.85
C ASP A 83 24.33 -4.95 30.80
N PRO A 84 24.01 -4.25 31.91
CA PRO A 84 22.84 -3.36 32.02
C PRO A 84 22.72 -2.36 30.88
N GLU A 85 23.84 -1.79 30.42
CA GLU A 85 23.83 -0.76 29.38
C GLU A 85 23.50 -1.34 28.01
N LYS A 86 23.92 -2.59 27.76
CA LYS A 86 23.62 -3.28 26.49
C LYS A 86 22.20 -3.83 26.44
N VAL A 87 21.61 -4.18 27.58
CA VAL A 87 20.23 -4.70 27.62
C VAL A 87 19.17 -3.61 27.71
N ALA A 88 19.49 -2.44 28.26
CA ALA A 88 18.53 -1.36 28.49
C ALA A 88 17.74 -0.95 27.22
N GLY A 89 16.42 -1.00 27.29
CA GLY A 89 15.51 -0.60 26.21
C GLY A 89 15.56 -1.51 24.98
N ARG A 90 16.02 -2.75 25.14
CA ARG A 90 16.11 -3.76 24.09
C ARG A 90 15.16 -4.92 24.38
N ILE A 91 14.96 -5.75 23.37
CA ILE A 91 14.09 -6.92 23.46
C ILE A 91 14.87 -8.20 23.18
N THR A 92 14.42 -9.26 23.84
CA THR A 92 14.88 -10.63 23.69
C THR A 92 13.67 -11.52 23.44
N PHE A 93 13.80 -12.59 22.67
CA PHE A 93 12.76 -13.62 22.61
C PHE A 93 13.12 -14.84 23.47
N ASN A 94 12.09 -15.51 23.99
CA ASN A 94 12.17 -16.89 24.46
C ASN A 94 11.60 -17.80 23.38
N GLY A 95 12.23 -18.95 23.20
CA GLY A 95 11.87 -19.90 22.18
C GLY A 95 12.71 -21.15 22.23
N GLU A 96 12.52 -21.97 21.22
CA GLU A 96 13.19 -23.25 21.05
C GLU A 96 13.55 -23.46 19.58
N VAL A 97 14.38 -24.46 19.31
CA VAL A 97 14.65 -24.88 17.92
C VAL A 97 13.33 -25.26 17.27
N ALA A 98 13.05 -24.70 16.09
CA ALA A 98 11.78 -24.91 15.40
C ALA A 98 11.55 -26.37 14.99
N GLU A 99 10.33 -26.71 14.63
CA GLU A 99 9.98 -28.04 14.12
C GLU A 99 10.73 -28.34 12.82
N GLU A 100 11.11 -29.60 12.61
CA GLU A 100 11.98 -30.00 11.50
C GLU A 100 11.42 -29.63 10.12
N VAL A 101 10.09 -29.62 9.96
CA VAL A 101 9.40 -29.20 8.73
C VAL A 101 9.68 -27.74 8.40
N ILE A 102 9.70 -26.87 9.42
CA ILE A 102 9.98 -25.44 9.27
C ILE A 102 11.49 -25.21 9.09
N ARG A 103 12.32 -25.92 9.86
CA ARG A 103 13.79 -25.85 9.73
C ARG A 103 14.25 -26.22 8.33
N THR A 104 13.80 -27.35 7.80
CA THR A 104 14.14 -27.84 6.46
C THR A 104 13.73 -26.87 5.36
N ARG A 105 12.69 -26.04 5.58
CA ARG A 105 12.24 -25.04 4.62
C ARG A 105 13.23 -23.89 4.45
N TYR A 106 13.93 -23.50 5.51
CA TYR A 106 14.71 -22.24 5.54
C TYR A 106 16.21 -22.41 5.76
N ILE A 107 16.66 -23.41 6.52
CA ILE A 107 18.09 -23.67 6.77
C ILE A 107 18.85 -23.83 5.45
N ASP A 108 20.10 -23.38 5.43
CA ASP A 108 20.97 -23.42 4.25
C ASP A 108 20.44 -22.67 3.02
N SER A 109 19.44 -21.81 3.21
CA SER A 109 18.98 -20.89 2.19
C SER A 109 19.57 -19.50 2.38
N SER A 110 19.68 -18.76 1.28
CA SER A 110 20.13 -17.38 1.27
C SER A 110 18.96 -16.43 1.39
N VAL A 111 19.05 -15.47 2.30
CA VAL A 111 18.07 -14.37 2.45
C VAL A 111 18.47 -13.12 1.67
N LYS A 112 19.52 -13.17 0.84
CA LYS A 112 20.11 -11.99 0.21
C LYS A 112 19.09 -11.15 -0.57
N SER A 113 18.24 -11.80 -1.37
CA SER A 113 17.18 -11.13 -2.14
C SER A 113 16.16 -10.38 -1.28
N LEU A 114 15.99 -10.77 -0.01
CA LEU A 114 15.03 -10.19 0.92
C LEU A 114 15.49 -8.85 1.48
N PHE A 115 16.75 -8.46 1.30
CA PHE A 115 17.32 -7.21 1.81
C PHE A 115 17.60 -6.20 0.70
N LYS A 116 17.37 -4.92 0.99
CA LYS A 116 17.82 -3.84 0.11
C LYS A 116 19.35 -3.75 0.16
N TRP A 117 19.95 -3.28 -0.93
CA TRP A 117 21.38 -3.01 -0.96
C TRP A 117 21.75 -2.01 0.15
N GLY A 118 22.74 -2.36 0.97
CA GLY A 118 23.19 -1.54 2.09
C GLY A 118 22.27 -1.53 3.33
N GLU A 119 21.25 -2.39 3.41
CA GLU A 119 20.35 -2.47 4.58
C GLU A 119 21.11 -2.90 5.83
N ALA A 120 21.45 -1.92 6.68
CA ALA A 120 22.29 -2.08 7.86
C ALA A 120 21.54 -2.66 9.07
N ASP A 121 20.20 -2.62 9.06
CA ASP A 121 19.42 -3.09 10.19
C ASP A 121 19.54 -4.63 10.35
N PRO A 122 19.91 -5.13 11.54
CA PRO A 122 20.08 -6.56 11.76
C PRO A 122 18.74 -7.30 11.92
N VAL A 123 17.63 -6.61 12.19
CA VAL A 123 16.32 -7.25 12.47
C VAL A 123 15.30 -6.85 11.42
N LYS A 124 14.82 -7.83 10.66
CA LYS A 124 13.82 -7.63 9.60
C LYS A 124 12.62 -8.53 9.81
N MET A 125 11.41 -7.98 9.75
CA MET A 125 10.18 -8.75 9.84
C MET A 125 9.62 -9.01 8.45
N ILE A 126 9.17 -10.24 8.21
CA ILE A 126 8.43 -10.66 7.02
C ILE A 126 7.25 -11.49 7.49
N TYR A 127 6.05 -10.93 7.40
CA TYR A 127 4.84 -11.62 7.83
C TYR A 127 4.16 -12.31 6.65
N LYS A 128 3.67 -13.53 6.89
CA LYS A 128 2.78 -14.22 5.97
C LYS A 128 1.55 -13.34 5.77
N TYR A 129 1.06 -13.33 4.55
CA TYR A 129 -0.22 -12.70 4.27
C TYR A 129 -1.29 -13.49 5.04
N ASN A 130 -1.85 -12.90 6.09
CA ASN A 130 -2.96 -13.46 6.84
C ASN A 130 -4.24 -12.70 6.46
N PRO A 131 -5.14 -13.28 5.64
CA PRO A 131 -6.39 -12.64 5.25
C PRO A 131 -7.30 -12.33 6.46
N ASP A 132 -7.11 -13.03 7.59
CA ASP A 132 -7.86 -12.86 8.83
C ASP A 132 -7.16 -11.95 9.86
N SER A 133 -5.96 -11.44 9.57
CA SER A 133 -5.33 -10.46 10.47
C SER A 133 -6.06 -9.12 10.37
N GLU A 134 -6.51 -8.60 11.52
CA GLU A 134 -7.21 -7.31 11.63
C GLU A 134 -6.37 -6.11 11.12
N SER A 135 -5.10 -6.33 10.74
CA SER A 135 -4.27 -5.39 9.99
C SER A 135 -4.50 -5.49 8.47
N ARG A 136 -5.74 -5.15 8.07
CA ARG A 136 -6.27 -4.92 6.70
C ARG A 136 -6.43 -6.17 5.85
N GLY A 137 -7.52 -6.89 6.12
CA GLY A 137 -8.08 -7.92 5.26
C GLY A 137 -8.24 -7.46 3.82
N LYS A 138 -8.10 -8.43 2.91
CA LYS A 138 -8.31 -8.26 1.48
C LYS A 138 -9.62 -7.51 1.20
N ILE A 139 -9.56 -6.54 0.30
CA ILE A 139 -10.75 -5.83 -0.16
C ILE A 139 -11.26 -6.54 -1.41
N ASP A 140 -12.35 -7.29 -1.25
CA ASP A 140 -13.01 -7.94 -2.39
C ASP A 140 -13.90 -6.97 -3.17
N ILE A 141 -14.37 -5.89 -2.54
CA ILE A 141 -15.26 -4.90 -3.14
C ILE A 141 -14.75 -3.50 -2.84
N LEU A 142 -14.42 -2.77 -3.90
CA LEU A 142 -14.15 -1.34 -3.83
C LEU A 142 -15.44 -0.58 -4.11
N ASP A 143 -15.80 0.33 -3.20
CA ASP A 143 -16.96 1.19 -3.30
C ASP A 143 -16.53 2.64 -3.03
N ALA A 144 -16.56 3.49 -4.06
CA ALA A 144 -16.13 4.88 -3.95
C ALA A 144 -16.96 5.68 -2.92
N SER A 145 -18.14 5.20 -2.55
CA SER A 145 -18.98 5.83 -1.53
C SER A 145 -18.47 5.64 -0.10
N GLN A 146 -17.60 4.64 0.14
CA GLN A 146 -17.05 4.29 1.46
C GLN A 146 -15.77 5.06 1.81
N ASN A 147 -15.26 5.90 0.89
CA ASN A 147 -14.01 6.65 1.06
C ASN A 147 -12.80 5.75 1.36
N ILE A 148 -12.64 4.66 0.61
CA ILE A 148 -11.51 3.73 0.79
C ILE A 148 -10.20 4.44 0.42
N GLU A 149 -9.36 4.69 1.42
CA GLU A 149 -8.13 5.47 1.33
C GLU A 149 -6.91 4.68 1.82
N PHE A 150 -5.81 4.75 1.07
CA PHE A 150 -4.54 4.10 1.40
C PHE A 150 -3.42 5.11 1.59
N LYS A 151 -2.51 4.87 2.54
CA LYS A 151 -1.40 5.81 2.79
C LYS A 151 -0.34 5.74 1.70
N SER A 152 -0.17 4.56 1.10
CA SER A 152 0.84 4.26 0.08
C SER A 152 0.28 3.42 -1.06
N ILE A 153 0.99 3.41 -2.20
CA ILE A 153 0.58 2.66 -3.38
C ILE A 153 0.61 1.14 -3.11
N PHE A 154 1.69 0.64 -2.50
CA PHE A 154 1.82 -0.79 -2.23
C PHE A 154 0.78 -1.31 -1.23
N GLU A 155 0.34 -0.48 -0.27
CA GLU A 155 -0.79 -0.83 0.62
C GLU A 155 -2.08 -1.05 -0.17
N ALA A 156 -2.36 -0.17 -1.14
CA ALA A 156 -3.54 -0.32 -1.99
C ALA A 156 -3.47 -1.59 -2.85
N ILE A 157 -2.31 -1.85 -3.46
CA ILE A 157 -2.09 -3.05 -4.28
C ILE A 157 -2.25 -4.31 -3.41
N ASN A 158 -1.58 -4.39 -2.26
CA ASN A 158 -1.68 -5.55 -1.38
C ASN A 158 -3.12 -5.81 -0.91
N ALA A 159 -3.84 -4.74 -0.53
CA ALA A 159 -5.21 -4.86 -0.06
C ALA A 159 -6.19 -5.29 -1.17
N CYS A 160 -6.04 -4.77 -2.39
CA CYS A 160 -6.97 -5.04 -3.49
C CYS A 160 -6.61 -6.34 -4.24
N VAL A 161 -5.32 -6.57 -4.45
CA VAL A 161 -4.83 -7.65 -5.31
C VAL A 161 -4.49 -8.90 -4.49
N GLY A 162 -4.22 -8.80 -3.19
CA GLY A 162 -3.73 -9.94 -2.40
C GLY A 162 -2.22 -10.18 -2.58
N THR A 163 -1.46 -9.14 -2.93
CA THR A 163 0.00 -9.18 -3.00
C THR A 163 0.65 -8.82 -1.65
N ASN A 164 1.98 -8.93 -1.57
CA ASN A 164 2.76 -8.66 -0.36
C ASN A 164 3.93 -7.68 -0.57
N TYR A 165 3.77 -6.71 -1.47
CA TYR A 165 4.80 -5.70 -1.74
C TYR A 165 5.12 -4.87 -0.49
N THR A 166 6.40 -4.60 -0.25
CA THR A 166 6.88 -3.68 0.81
C THR A 166 7.20 -2.28 0.27
N GLY A 167 7.00 -2.09 -1.04
CA GLY A 167 7.23 -0.83 -1.74
C GLY A 167 6.85 -0.94 -3.21
N TRP A 168 6.32 0.15 -3.77
CA TRP A 168 6.00 0.27 -5.18
C TRP A 168 6.23 1.70 -5.63
N MET A 169 7.04 1.89 -6.68
CA MET A 169 7.49 3.22 -7.12
C MET A 169 6.86 3.68 -8.42
N LYS A 170 6.08 2.82 -9.10
CA LYS A 170 5.40 3.18 -10.35
C LYS A 170 4.02 3.76 -10.05
N ALA A 171 3.54 4.62 -10.95
CA ALA A 171 2.20 5.21 -10.84
C ALA A 171 1.08 4.23 -11.22
N CYS A 172 1.39 3.10 -11.87
CA CYS A 172 0.43 2.07 -12.23
C CYS A 172 0.87 0.71 -11.68
N TYR A 173 -0.12 -0.13 -11.37
CA TYR A 173 0.04 -1.56 -11.20
C TYR A 173 -0.86 -2.27 -12.22
N PRO A 174 -0.41 -3.38 -12.82
CA PRO A 174 0.95 -3.92 -12.74
C PRO A 174 1.93 -3.22 -13.71
N SER A 175 1.41 -2.66 -14.80
CA SER A 175 2.16 -1.86 -15.78
C SER A 175 1.36 -0.64 -16.26
N SER A 176 1.97 0.23 -17.05
CA SER A 176 1.26 1.32 -17.73
C SER A 176 0.24 0.81 -18.75
N ASN A 177 0.46 -0.36 -19.33
CA ASN A 177 -0.45 -0.94 -20.32
C ASN A 177 -1.42 -1.95 -19.66
N GLY A 178 -1.41 -2.00 -18.33
CA GLY A 178 -1.97 -3.13 -17.59
C GLY A 178 -1.25 -4.43 -17.91
N ASP A 179 -1.55 -5.44 -17.13
CA ASP A 179 -1.70 -6.82 -17.60
C ASP A 179 -3.04 -7.26 -16.97
N PHE A 180 -3.78 -8.16 -17.62
CA PHE A 180 -5.16 -8.51 -17.25
C PHE A 180 -6.27 -7.49 -17.62
N LYS A 181 -7.50 -7.75 -17.15
CA LYS A 181 -8.71 -6.97 -17.48
C LYS A 181 -8.76 -5.59 -16.81
N PHE A 182 -7.83 -5.27 -15.92
CA PHE A 182 -7.78 -3.96 -15.25
C PHE A 182 -6.35 -3.49 -14.94
N ARG A 183 -6.20 -2.19 -14.72
CA ARG A 183 -5.00 -1.51 -14.24
C ARG A 183 -5.39 -0.70 -13.00
N MET A 184 -4.56 -0.72 -11.97
CA MET A 184 -4.68 0.25 -10.86
C MET A 184 -3.80 1.45 -11.17
N TRP A 185 -4.39 2.64 -11.20
CA TRP A 185 -3.66 3.88 -11.47
C TRP A 185 -3.69 4.81 -10.26
N PHE A 186 -2.53 5.34 -9.89
CA PHE A 186 -2.28 6.13 -8.69
C PHE A 186 -1.87 7.58 -9.01
N PRO A 187 -2.73 8.38 -9.68
CA PRO A 187 -2.38 9.74 -10.04
C PRO A 187 -2.29 10.65 -8.82
N LYS A 188 -1.25 11.49 -8.80
CA LYS A 188 -1.15 12.62 -7.88
C LYS A 188 -1.77 13.84 -8.55
N LEU A 189 -2.84 14.37 -7.97
CA LEU A 189 -3.60 15.48 -8.54
C LEU A 189 -2.85 16.80 -8.37
N ALA A 190 -2.86 17.61 -9.43
CA ALA A 190 -2.28 18.94 -9.44
C ALA A 190 -3.00 19.85 -8.44
N ARG A 191 -2.25 20.75 -7.80
CA ARG A 191 -2.82 21.81 -6.96
C ARG A 191 -3.29 22.93 -7.88
N ILE A 192 -4.52 23.40 -7.70
CA ILE A 192 -5.00 24.60 -8.39
C ILE A 192 -4.73 25.79 -7.47
N LYS A 193 -3.91 26.74 -7.92
CA LYS A 193 -3.63 27.98 -7.22
C LYS A 193 -3.83 29.14 -8.19
N ASP A 194 -4.72 30.07 -7.85
CA ASP A 194 -5.03 31.25 -8.66
C ASP A 194 -5.45 30.92 -10.11
N GLY A 195 -6.08 29.77 -10.32
CA GLY A 195 -6.48 29.27 -11.65
C GLY A 195 -5.40 28.51 -12.41
N GLU A 196 -4.15 28.53 -11.92
CA GLU A 196 -3.03 27.80 -12.51
C GLU A 196 -2.88 26.40 -11.90
N LYS A 197 -2.57 25.42 -12.75
CA LYS A 197 -2.30 24.03 -12.35
C LYS A 197 -0.84 23.88 -11.98
N ILE A 198 -0.57 23.68 -10.69
CA ILE A 198 0.76 23.35 -10.19
C ILE A 198 0.91 21.82 -10.19
N SER A 199 1.81 21.33 -11.04
CA SER A 199 2.07 19.90 -11.17
C SER A 199 2.47 19.27 -9.82
N ALA A 200 1.92 18.09 -9.54
CA ALA A 200 2.24 17.27 -8.38
C ALA A 200 3.22 16.11 -8.69
N ALA A 201 3.64 15.98 -9.95
CA ALA A 201 4.55 14.94 -10.42
C ALA A 201 5.34 15.41 -11.66
N PHE A 202 6.65 15.18 -11.67
CA PHE A 202 7.54 15.66 -12.72
C PHE A 202 7.02 15.28 -14.12
N ASP A 203 7.02 16.24 -15.04
CA ASP A 203 6.60 16.10 -16.45
C ASP A 203 5.15 15.72 -16.74
N CYS A 204 4.23 15.81 -15.76
CA CYS A 204 2.80 15.63 -16.04
C CYS A 204 1.89 16.48 -15.15
N ILE A 205 0.66 16.68 -15.61
CA ILE A 205 -0.41 17.30 -14.82
C ILE A 205 -1.59 16.34 -14.80
N ASN A 206 -1.94 15.84 -13.61
CA ASN A 206 -3.17 15.09 -13.41
C ASN A 206 -4.24 16.02 -12.84
N THR A 207 -5.44 16.00 -13.43
CA THR A 207 -6.61 16.68 -12.85
C THR A 207 -7.79 15.73 -12.81
N ILE A 208 -8.70 16.00 -11.89
CA ILE A 208 -9.99 15.33 -11.80
C ILE A 208 -11.07 16.39 -11.84
N SER A 209 -12.15 16.15 -12.58
CA SER A 209 -13.31 17.05 -12.58
C SER A 209 -13.98 17.06 -11.20
N ASP A 210 -14.68 18.15 -10.86
CA ASP A 210 -15.36 18.29 -9.56
C ASP A 210 -16.37 17.16 -9.29
N ASP A 211 -16.93 16.58 -10.36
CA ASP A 211 -17.87 15.46 -10.30
C ASP A 211 -17.18 14.07 -10.31
N TRP A 212 -15.84 14.02 -10.31
CA TRP A 212 -15.01 12.82 -10.43
C TRP A 212 -15.33 11.93 -11.64
N ASN A 213 -16.05 12.42 -12.63
CA ASN A 213 -16.43 11.64 -13.80
C ASN A 213 -15.37 11.70 -14.89
N GLN A 214 -14.42 12.64 -14.82
CA GLN A 214 -13.30 12.74 -15.75
C GLN A 214 -12.00 12.88 -14.99
N VAL A 215 -11.02 12.06 -15.35
CA VAL A 215 -9.61 12.25 -14.97
C VAL A 215 -8.84 12.58 -16.23
N VAL A 216 -7.97 13.58 -16.14
CA VAL A 216 -7.15 14.04 -17.25
C VAL A 216 -5.69 13.89 -16.85
N PHE A 217 -4.91 13.22 -17.70
CA PHE A 217 -3.46 13.20 -17.68
C PHE A 217 -2.93 14.05 -18.83
N GLU A 218 -2.19 15.09 -18.52
CA GLU A 218 -1.49 15.92 -19.50
C GLU A 218 0.01 15.62 -19.41
N ASP A 219 0.59 15.12 -20.51
CA ASP A 219 2.03 14.86 -20.62
C ASP A 219 2.75 16.14 -21.06
N LEU A 220 3.56 16.72 -20.17
CA LEU A 220 4.24 17.98 -20.46
C LEU A 220 5.44 17.83 -21.40
N LYS A 221 5.88 16.60 -21.69
CA LYS A 221 6.94 16.34 -22.68
C LYS A 221 6.43 16.31 -24.10
N ARG A 222 5.13 16.11 -24.29
CA ARG A 222 4.51 15.97 -25.60
C ARG A 222 3.88 17.30 -26.02
N SER A 223 3.95 17.61 -27.31
CA SER A 223 3.28 18.79 -27.84
C SER A 223 1.76 18.56 -27.87
N PRO A 224 0.95 19.64 -27.86
CA PRO A 224 -0.50 19.55 -28.07
C PRO A 224 -0.91 18.94 -29.42
N ASP A 225 0.00 18.93 -30.40
CA ASP A 225 -0.21 18.35 -31.72
C ASP A 225 0.32 16.92 -31.84
N TYR A 226 0.81 16.33 -30.75
CA TYR A 226 1.30 14.96 -30.72
C TYR A 226 0.17 13.95 -30.99
N GLU A 227 0.39 13.02 -31.90
CA GLU A 227 -0.49 11.88 -32.11
C GLU A 227 0.12 10.63 -31.45
N GLU A 228 -0.59 10.07 -30.47
CA GLU A 228 -0.20 8.83 -29.82
C GLU A 228 -0.55 7.63 -30.70
N ASP A 229 0.33 6.63 -30.72
CA ASP A 229 0.01 5.37 -31.36
C ASP A 229 -1.14 4.68 -30.61
N PRO A 230 -2.27 4.35 -31.27
CA PRO A 230 -3.38 3.66 -30.63
C PRO A 230 -3.00 2.38 -29.88
N GLU A 231 -1.91 1.71 -30.26
CA GLU A 231 -1.39 0.52 -29.57
C GLU A 231 -0.78 0.82 -28.19
N ASN A 232 -0.30 2.06 -27.98
CA ASN A 232 0.23 2.52 -26.69
C ASN A 232 -0.87 2.96 -25.72
N ILE A 233 -2.12 3.04 -26.18
CA ILE A 233 -3.25 3.49 -25.37
C ILE A 233 -3.88 2.29 -24.67
N TYR A 234 -3.81 2.29 -23.34
CA TYR A 234 -4.52 1.31 -22.55
C TYR A 234 -6.05 1.51 -22.66
N LYS A 235 -6.76 0.51 -23.21
CA LYS A 235 -8.22 0.53 -23.41
C LYS A 235 -9.01 -0.32 -22.41
N GLY A 236 -8.34 -0.87 -21.39
CA GLY A 236 -8.98 -1.66 -20.33
C GLY A 236 -9.62 -0.81 -19.24
N TYR A 237 -9.89 -1.44 -18.09
CA TYR A 237 -10.48 -0.77 -16.94
C TYR A 237 -9.41 -0.17 -16.03
N ASP A 238 -9.55 1.11 -15.71
CA ASP A 238 -8.71 1.79 -14.73
C ASP A 238 -9.40 1.91 -13.38
N LEU A 239 -8.88 1.22 -12.38
CA LEU A 239 -9.22 1.48 -10.98
C LEU A 239 -8.37 2.67 -10.52
N ILE A 240 -8.97 3.85 -10.45
CA ILE A 240 -8.24 5.07 -10.11
C ILE A 240 -8.22 5.26 -8.61
N PHE A 241 -7.02 5.42 -8.05
CA PHE A 241 -6.78 5.82 -6.67
C PHE A 241 -6.05 7.16 -6.66
N ALA A 242 -6.80 8.26 -6.67
CA ALA A 242 -6.22 9.59 -6.82
C ALA A 242 -5.81 10.18 -5.47
N LYS A 243 -4.59 10.73 -5.41
CA LYS A 243 -4.04 11.39 -4.22
C LYS A 243 -4.19 12.91 -4.35
N ASP A 244 -4.90 13.49 -3.39
CA ASP A 244 -4.97 14.94 -3.21
C ASP A 244 -3.67 15.50 -2.60
N ALA A 245 -3.56 16.82 -2.61
CA ALA A 245 -2.44 17.59 -2.06
C ALA A 245 -2.01 17.16 -0.65
N ASP A 246 -3.00 16.90 0.21
CA ASP A 246 -2.84 16.55 1.61
C ASP A 246 -3.79 15.35 1.89
N GLY A 247 -3.29 14.12 1.73
CA GLY A 247 -4.09 12.91 1.88
C GLY A 247 -3.41 11.65 1.34
N GLY A 248 -4.07 10.51 1.49
CA GLY A 248 -3.73 9.22 0.89
C GLY A 248 -4.26 9.07 -0.54
N TYR A 249 -4.12 7.87 -1.08
CA TYR A 249 -4.66 7.45 -2.36
C TYR A 249 -6.11 6.98 -2.15
N LEU A 250 -7.06 7.81 -2.56
CA LEU A 250 -8.49 7.57 -2.39
C LEU A 250 -9.07 6.90 -3.64
N PHE A 251 -9.77 5.78 -3.48
CA PHE A 251 -10.45 5.11 -4.59
C PHE A 251 -11.52 6.02 -5.20
N ARG A 252 -11.33 6.35 -6.48
CA ARG A 252 -12.23 7.18 -7.28
C ARG A 252 -13.07 6.34 -8.24
N GLY A 253 -13.17 5.02 -8.15
CA GLY A 253 -14.03 4.24 -9.06
C GLY A 253 -13.29 3.69 -10.28
N VAL A 254 -14.06 3.18 -11.23
CA VAL A 254 -13.55 2.53 -12.45
C VAL A 254 -13.75 3.45 -13.65
N PHE A 255 -12.69 3.61 -14.44
CA PHE A 255 -12.63 4.48 -15.60
C PHE A 255 -12.23 3.70 -16.84
N VAL A 256 -12.51 4.29 -18.00
CA VAL A 256 -12.00 3.85 -19.29
C VAL A 256 -11.49 5.05 -20.06
N TYR A 257 -10.57 4.82 -20.98
CA TYR A 257 -10.08 5.86 -21.89
C TYR A 257 -11.23 6.47 -22.70
N ASP A 258 -11.21 7.80 -22.83
CA ASP A 258 -12.20 8.57 -23.57
C ASP A 258 -11.57 9.20 -24.82
N GLU A 259 -11.57 8.42 -25.90
CA GLU A 259 -10.95 8.77 -27.18
C GLU A 259 -11.50 10.08 -27.75
N ALA A 260 -12.83 10.30 -27.64
CA ALA A 260 -13.47 11.50 -28.18
C ALA A 260 -13.01 12.81 -27.52
N ASN A 261 -12.55 12.75 -26.26
CA ASN A 261 -12.11 13.92 -25.50
C ASN A 261 -10.59 13.99 -25.31
N SER A 262 -9.87 12.98 -25.78
CA SER A 262 -8.41 12.90 -25.74
C SER A 262 -7.82 13.46 -27.03
N LYS A 263 -6.79 14.30 -26.91
CA LYS A 263 -6.11 14.90 -28.06
C LYS A 263 -4.71 15.35 -27.66
N GLY A 264 -3.74 15.15 -28.54
CA GLY A 264 -2.41 15.70 -28.30
C GLY A 264 -1.73 15.02 -27.13
N ASN A 265 -1.22 15.86 -26.24
CA ASN A 265 -0.66 15.46 -24.97
C ASN A 265 -1.70 15.26 -23.84
N ARG A 266 -3.00 15.42 -24.13
CA ARG A 266 -4.08 15.34 -23.15
C ARG A 266 -4.86 14.04 -23.30
N PHE A 267 -4.73 13.16 -22.30
CA PHE A 267 -5.41 11.88 -22.20
C PHE A 267 -6.53 11.97 -21.19
N VAL A 268 -7.76 11.74 -21.64
CA VAL A 268 -8.98 11.83 -20.82
C VAL A 268 -9.49 10.42 -20.53
N SER A 269 -9.82 10.16 -19.29
CA SER A 269 -10.50 8.94 -18.83
C SER A 269 -11.85 9.30 -18.24
N LYS A 270 -12.89 8.57 -18.63
CA LYS A 270 -14.26 8.77 -18.12
C LYS A 270 -14.64 7.67 -17.15
N ARG A 271 -15.30 8.04 -16.06
CA ARG A 271 -15.78 7.12 -15.04
C ARG A 271 -16.97 6.34 -15.59
N ILE A 272 -16.98 5.03 -15.37
CA ILE A 272 -18.05 4.15 -15.84
C ILE A 272 -18.72 3.35 -14.72
N ALA A 273 -18.06 3.22 -13.56
CA ALA A 273 -18.57 2.52 -12.39
C ALA A 273 -17.99 3.14 -11.12
N THR A 274 -18.72 3.03 -10.01
CA THR A 274 -18.25 3.47 -8.68
C THR A 274 -18.02 2.30 -7.74
N LYS A 275 -18.49 1.11 -8.13
CA LYS A 275 -18.38 -0.11 -7.36
C LYS A 275 -17.89 -1.26 -8.22
N VAL A 276 -16.88 -1.97 -7.73
CA VAL A 276 -16.24 -3.06 -8.45
C VAL A 276 -15.87 -4.18 -7.48
N ARG A 277 -16.11 -5.42 -7.89
CA ARG A 277 -15.61 -6.62 -7.22
C ARG A 277 -14.29 -7.02 -7.86
N LEU A 278 -13.31 -7.34 -7.03
CA LEU A 278 -12.03 -7.91 -7.40
C LEU A 278 -12.14 -9.44 -7.36
N ILE A 279 -11.62 -10.11 -8.38
CA ILE A 279 -11.78 -11.56 -8.58
C ILE A 279 -10.39 -12.20 -8.72
N GLY A 280 -10.14 -13.24 -7.92
CA GLY A 280 -8.88 -13.98 -7.87
C GLY A 280 -8.09 -13.71 -6.59
N ASP A 281 -7.08 -14.54 -6.33
CA ASP A 281 -6.08 -14.35 -5.26
C ASP A 281 -4.70 -14.88 -5.71
N PRO A 282 -3.85 -14.05 -6.35
CA PRO A 282 -4.00 -12.61 -6.58
C PRO A 282 -5.16 -12.22 -7.51
N ALA A 283 -5.73 -11.02 -7.34
CA ALA A 283 -6.82 -10.55 -8.18
C ALA A 283 -6.33 -10.22 -9.60
N GLU A 284 -6.88 -10.92 -10.58
CA GLU A 284 -6.54 -10.78 -12.01
C GLU A 284 -7.76 -10.34 -12.84
N ASP A 285 -8.95 -10.35 -12.26
CA ASP A 285 -10.20 -9.98 -12.94
C ASP A 285 -11.06 -9.08 -12.05
N ILE A 286 -12.05 -8.44 -12.67
CA ILE A 286 -13.02 -7.58 -12.00
C ILE A 286 -14.44 -7.79 -12.54
N GLU A 287 -15.42 -7.55 -11.68
CA GLU A 287 -16.83 -7.44 -12.03
C GLU A 287 -17.32 -6.04 -11.63
N LEU A 288 -17.80 -5.26 -12.61
CA LEU A 288 -18.45 -3.99 -12.34
C LEU A 288 -19.81 -4.27 -11.66
N LEU A 289 -19.97 -3.80 -10.43
CA LEU A 289 -21.21 -4.00 -9.66
C LEU A 289 -22.25 -2.90 -9.93
N ASP A 290 -21.84 -1.83 -10.58
CA ASP A 290 -22.70 -0.77 -11.07
C ASP A 290 -22.22 -0.25 -12.44
N ARG A 291 -23.07 0.54 -13.11
CA ARG A 291 -22.72 1.31 -14.30
C ARG A 291 -23.31 2.70 -14.22
N ILE A 292 -22.53 3.70 -14.62
CA ILE A 292 -22.99 5.08 -14.74
C ILE A 292 -23.76 5.20 -16.06
N SER A 293 -25.09 5.23 -16.01
CA SER A 293 -25.97 5.28 -17.19
C SER A 293 -26.57 6.68 -17.41
N GLY A 294 -25.73 7.72 -17.41
CA GLY A 294 -26.18 9.12 -17.54
C GLY A 294 -27.00 9.67 -16.36
N LYS A 295 -27.33 8.83 -15.37
CA LYS A 295 -27.80 9.23 -14.04
C LYS A 295 -26.72 8.87 -13.04
N ASP A 296 -26.24 9.89 -12.34
CA ASP A 296 -25.30 9.78 -11.24
C ASP A 296 -25.84 8.84 -10.15
N ILE A 297 -25.00 7.91 -9.67
CA ILE A 297 -25.38 6.90 -8.67
C ILE A 297 -25.50 7.47 -7.26
N ASN A 298 -24.92 8.65 -7.00
CA ASN A 298 -25.20 9.37 -5.75
C ASN A 298 -26.53 10.12 -5.91
N ILE A 299 -27.59 9.62 -5.28
CA ILE A 299 -28.85 10.38 -5.13
C ILE A 299 -28.46 11.78 -4.64
N PRO A 300 -28.77 12.85 -5.39
CA PRO A 300 -28.47 14.21 -4.99
C PRO A 300 -28.97 14.43 -3.56
N ARG A 301 -28.10 14.96 -2.69
CA ARG A 301 -28.50 15.31 -1.33
C ARG A 301 -28.35 16.80 -1.15
N SER A 302 -29.40 17.43 -0.62
CA SER A 302 -29.30 18.83 -0.25
C SER A 302 -28.28 19.01 0.88
N PRO A 303 -27.51 20.11 0.89
CA PRO A 303 -26.61 20.43 1.99
C PRO A 303 -27.33 20.35 3.35
N LYS A 304 -26.66 19.78 4.36
CA LYS A 304 -27.19 19.72 5.73
C LYS A 304 -27.39 21.12 6.33
N ARG A 305 -26.55 22.07 5.92
CA ARG A 305 -26.59 23.47 6.34
C ARG A 305 -25.95 24.36 5.28
N LYS A 306 -26.45 25.59 5.19
CA LYS A 306 -25.86 26.73 4.47
C LYS A 306 -25.48 27.80 5.49
N SER A 307 -24.33 28.44 5.31
CA SER A 307 -23.88 29.55 6.14
C SER A 307 -23.19 30.60 5.28
N GLU A 308 -23.48 31.87 5.54
CA GLU A 308 -22.80 32.99 4.90
C GLU A 308 -21.57 33.36 5.72
N THR A 309 -20.43 33.51 5.06
CA THR A 309 -19.17 33.96 5.68
C THR A 309 -18.65 35.19 4.94
N SER A 310 -17.62 35.84 5.49
CA SER A 310 -16.91 36.96 4.83
C SER A 310 -16.29 36.58 3.47
N GLU A 311 -16.15 35.28 3.18
CA GLU A 311 -15.62 34.73 1.93
C GLU A 311 -16.72 34.18 1.00
N GLY A 312 -17.99 34.44 1.31
CA GLY A 312 -19.15 33.96 0.57
C GLY A 312 -19.88 32.78 1.20
N ILE A 313 -20.79 32.16 0.45
CA ILE A 313 -21.64 31.09 0.95
C ILE A 313 -20.86 29.77 1.06
N ARG A 314 -20.97 29.12 2.22
CA ARG A 314 -20.45 27.78 2.50
C ARG A 314 -21.59 26.80 2.78
N TYR A 315 -21.43 25.58 2.29
CA TYR A 315 -22.37 24.48 2.42
C TYR A 315 -21.75 23.35 3.22
N VAL A 316 -22.58 22.55 3.90
CA VAL A 316 -22.15 21.36 4.64
C VAL A 316 -22.68 20.12 3.93
N CYS A 317 -21.79 19.24 3.50
CA CYS A 317 -22.17 17.97 2.86
C CYS A 317 -23.06 17.13 3.79
N ALA A 318 -24.23 16.71 3.32
CA ALA A 318 -25.14 15.89 4.10
C ALA A 318 -24.66 14.44 4.34
N LYS A 319 -23.66 13.98 3.58
CA LYS A 319 -23.09 12.63 3.74
C LYS A 319 -21.93 12.60 4.73
N CYS A 320 -20.93 13.47 4.58
CA CYS A 320 -19.71 13.43 5.41
C CYS A 320 -19.49 14.66 6.31
N GLY A 321 -20.35 15.68 6.26
CA GLY A 321 -20.21 16.88 7.09
C GLY A 321 -19.12 17.87 6.63
N TYR A 322 -18.42 17.59 5.53
CA TYR A 322 -17.39 18.48 4.99
C TYR A 322 -17.97 19.84 4.58
N LYS A 323 -17.24 20.93 4.87
CA LYS A 323 -17.61 22.30 4.50
C LYS A 323 -17.03 22.66 3.14
N LEU A 324 -17.88 22.99 2.17
CA LEU A 324 -17.50 23.27 0.78
C LEU A 324 -18.10 24.59 0.26
N LYS A 325 -17.50 25.15 -0.80
CA LYS A 325 -18.18 26.15 -1.66
C LYS A 325 -19.24 25.44 -2.53
N LYS A 326 -20.05 26.19 -3.29
CA LYS A 326 -20.98 25.59 -4.26
C LYS A 326 -20.16 24.76 -5.25
N ALA A 327 -20.41 23.46 -5.29
CA ALA A 327 -19.73 22.51 -6.16
C ALA A 327 -20.68 21.35 -6.47
N PRO A 328 -20.63 20.76 -7.68
CA PRO A 328 -21.53 19.66 -8.05
C PRO A 328 -21.46 18.51 -7.04
N ARG A 329 -20.28 18.21 -6.48
CA ARG A 329 -20.08 17.19 -5.46
C ARG A 329 -19.31 17.70 -4.25
N CYS A 330 -19.47 16.98 -3.15
CA CYS A 330 -18.58 17.10 -2.00
C CYS A 330 -17.15 16.67 -2.39
N PRO A 331 -16.15 17.56 -2.29
CA PRO A 331 -14.77 17.22 -2.68
C PRO A 331 -14.14 16.17 -1.77
N ASN A 332 -14.69 15.94 -0.57
CA ASN A 332 -14.19 14.94 0.37
C ASN A 332 -14.77 13.54 0.12
N CYS A 333 -16.06 13.41 -0.21
CA CYS A 333 -16.73 12.09 -0.27
C CYS A 333 -17.47 11.79 -1.58
N GLY A 334 -17.40 12.70 -2.56
CA GLY A 334 -18.03 12.54 -3.86
C GLY A 334 -19.57 12.60 -3.84
N GLN A 335 -20.22 12.91 -2.72
CA GLN A 335 -21.68 13.06 -2.68
C GLN A 335 -22.14 14.16 -3.63
N LEU A 336 -23.04 13.84 -4.58
CA LEU A 336 -23.71 14.84 -5.41
C LEU A 336 -24.55 15.76 -4.53
N ILE A 337 -24.39 17.07 -4.73
CA ILE A 337 -25.02 18.10 -3.92
C ILE A 337 -26.15 18.74 -4.71
N ASP A 338 -27.36 18.68 -4.15
CA ASP A 338 -28.53 19.35 -4.70
C ASP A 338 -28.75 20.68 -3.97
N TYR A 339 -28.42 21.79 -4.63
CA TYR A 339 -28.65 23.11 -4.05
C TYR A 339 -30.10 23.58 -4.19
N GLY A 340 -30.98 22.79 -4.81
CA GLY A 340 -32.32 23.21 -5.22
C GLY A 340 -32.26 24.24 -6.37
N ASN A 341 -33.43 24.81 -6.69
CA ASN A 341 -33.53 25.96 -7.59
C ASN A 341 -33.04 27.23 -6.87
N GLU A 342 -31.73 27.35 -6.67
CA GLU A 342 -31.04 28.59 -6.32
C GLU A 342 -30.45 29.29 -7.53
#